data_AF-G2QW75-F1
#
_entry.id   AF-G2QW75-F1
#
_cell.length_a   1.000
_cell.length_b   1.000
_cell.length_c   1.000
_cell.angle_alpha   90.00
_cell.angle_beta   90.00
_cell.angle_gamma   90.00
#
_symmetry.space_group_name_H-M   'P 1'
#
loop_
_entity.id
_entity.type
_entity.pdbx_description
1 polymer ?
#
loop_
_entity_poly.entity_id
_entity_poly.type
_entity_poly.pdbx_seq_one_letter_code
_entity_poly.pdbx_strand_id
1 'polypeptide(L)'
;MESELPPKEQLAAQAADGRPITQSEASAIAAAESDMTRRGPIKGGPAAAAQSLHDRQQNFFSVAGEVARKPSGEVTKEDAKRVQHFEARALGHPLGKDSLSAEVQHIAEHNAKMRHIDE
;
A
#
# COMPACT_ATOMS: atom_id res chain seq x y z
N MET A 1 -0.21 -2.79 31.70
CA MET A 1 0.76 -2.65 30.60
C MET A 1 0.61 -1.23 30.11
N GLU A 2 1.64 -0.40 30.27
CA GLU A 2 1.64 0.94 29.68
C GLU A 2 1.53 0.76 28.16
N SER A 3 0.38 1.13 27.59
CA SER A 3 0.17 1.14 26.15
C SER A 3 0.88 2.35 25.57
N GLU A 4 2.21 2.24 25.49
CA GLU A 4 3.02 3.20 24.75
C GLU A 4 2.63 3.10 23.29
N LEU A 5 2.07 4.18 22.74
CA LEU A 5 1.69 4.25 21.34
C LEU A 5 2.93 4.03 20.47
N PRO A 6 2.85 3.18 19.43
CA PRO A 6 3.96 3.02 18.53
C PRO A 6 4.28 4.37 17.86
N PRO A 7 5.56 4.79 17.80
CA PRO A 7 5.93 6.00 17.10
C PRO A 7 5.60 5.87 15.61
N LYS A 8 5.26 6.98 14.97
CA LYS A 8 4.90 7.01 13.54
C LYS A 8 6.01 6.43 12.65
N GLU A 9 7.26 6.56 13.06
CA GLU A 9 8.44 6.01 12.39
C GLU A 9 8.42 4.48 12.40
N GLN A 10 7.96 3.87 13.49
CA GLN A 10 7.83 2.41 13.58
C GLN A 10 6.70 1.91 12.67
N LEU A 11 5.57 2.63 12.61
CA LEU A 11 4.48 2.30 11.69
C LEU A 11 4.92 2.42 10.22
N ALA A 12 5.71 3.46 9.90
CA ALA A 12 6.27 3.63 8.56
C ALA A 12 7.28 2.52 8.22
N ALA A 13 8.14 2.13 9.17
CA ALA A 13 9.08 1.03 8.99
C ALA A 13 8.35 -0.31 8.77
N GLN A 14 7.30 -0.58 9.55
CA GLN A 14 6.45 -1.77 9.36
C GLN A 14 5.83 -1.81 7.96
N ALA A 15 5.29 -0.68 7.50
CA ALA A 15 4.73 -0.59 6.15
C ALA A 15 5.80 -0.77 5.07
N ALA A 16 7.00 -0.21 5.25
CA ALA A 16 8.14 -0.38 4.34
C ALA A 16 8.65 -1.83 4.27
N ASP A 17 8.60 -2.56 5.39
CA ASP A 17 8.90 -3.99 5.44
C ASP A 17 7.82 -4.87 4.78
N GLY A 18 6.80 -4.26 4.16
CA GLY A 18 5.68 -4.95 3.52
C GLY A 18 4.69 -5.57 4.51
N ARG A 19 4.80 -5.24 5.81
CA ARG A 19 3.87 -5.74 6.83
C ARG A 19 2.63 -4.85 6.84
N PRO A 20 1.42 -5.43 6.69
CA PRO A 20 0.20 -4.64 6.67
C PRO A 20 -0.09 -4.06 8.06
N ILE A 21 -0.55 -2.81 8.10
CA ILE A 21 -1.23 -2.22 9.25
C ILE A 21 -2.66 -2.73 9.22
N THR A 22 -3.04 -3.55 10.19
CA THR A 22 -4.40 -4.11 10.21
C THR A 22 -5.42 -3.10 10.71
N GLN A 23 -6.71 -3.28 10.36
CA GLN A 23 -7.78 -2.44 10.91
C GLN A 23 -7.83 -2.55 12.44
N SER A 24 -7.63 -3.74 13.00
CA SER A 24 -7.61 -3.95 14.46
C SER A 24 -6.46 -3.19 15.12
N GLU A 25 -5.29 -3.17 14.49
CA GLU A 25 -4.11 -2.45 14.97
C GLU A 25 -4.32 -0.94 14.91
N ALA A 26 -4.81 -0.41 13.78
CA ALA A 26 -5.15 1.01 13.66
C ALA A 26 -6.20 1.44 14.69
N SER A 27 -7.23 0.61 14.92
CA SER A 27 -8.25 0.86 15.95
C SER A 27 -7.70 0.80 17.38
N ALA A 28 -6.79 -0.14 17.67
CA ALA A 28 -6.15 -0.23 18.99
C ALA A 28 -5.27 1.01 19.28
N ILE A 29 -4.52 1.48 18.28
CA ILE A 29 -3.72 2.70 18.39
C ILE A 29 -4.62 3.92 18.60
N ALA A 30 -5.73 4.02 17.85
CA ALA A 30 -6.71 5.10 18.02
C ALA A 30 -7.36 5.11 19.41
N ALA A 31 -7.70 3.94 19.97
CA ALA A 31 -8.25 3.82 21.31
C ALA A 31 -7.23 4.27 22.37
N ALA A 32 -6.00 3.75 22.31
CA ALA A 32 -4.93 4.13 23.22
C ALA A 32 -4.61 5.65 23.16
N GLU A 33 -4.61 6.25 21.96
CA GLU A 33 -4.37 7.68 21.79
C GLU A 33 -5.51 8.54 22.33
N SER A 34 -6.75 8.06 22.18
CA SER A 34 -7.92 8.72 22.72
C SER A 34 -7.92 8.71 24.25
N ASP A 35 -7.53 7.59 24.87
CA ASP A 35 -7.43 7.44 26.32
C ASP A 35 -6.32 8.35 26.90
N MET A 36 -5.18 8.44 26.21
CA MET A 36 -4.06 9.29 26.64
C MET A 36 -4.37 10.79 26.50
N THR A 37 -4.99 11.21 25.41
CA THR A 37 -5.23 12.64 25.11
C THR A 37 -6.54 13.15 25.69
N ARG A 38 -7.46 12.25 26.08
CA ARG A 38 -8.85 12.54 26.50
C ARG A 38 -9.64 13.39 25.50
N ARG A 39 -9.19 13.48 24.25
CA ARG A 39 -9.76 14.32 23.19
C ARG A 39 -9.93 13.58 21.86
N GLY A 40 -9.70 12.27 21.83
CA GLY A 40 -9.73 11.46 20.61
C GLY A 40 -8.40 11.50 19.85
N PRO A 41 -8.31 10.86 18.66
CA PRO A 41 -7.11 10.87 17.84
C PRO A 41 -6.66 12.29 17.48
N ILE A 42 -5.38 12.58 17.65
CA ILE A 42 -4.78 13.86 17.32
C ILE A 42 -4.32 13.87 15.85
N LYS A 43 -4.48 15.04 15.21
CA LYS A 43 -4.03 15.23 13.83
C LYS A 43 -2.52 15.03 13.74
N GLY A 44 -2.10 14.11 12.87
CA GLY A 44 -0.69 13.78 12.65
C GLY A 44 -0.07 12.91 13.75
N GLY A 45 -0.86 12.41 14.70
CA GLY A 45 -0.41 11.44 15.70
C GLY A 45 -0.30 10.01 15.16
N PRO A 46 0.19 9.08 16.00
CA PRO A 46 0.24 7.64 15.71
C PRO A 46 -1.05 7.06 15.13
N ALA A 47 -2.21 7.40 15.68
CA ALA A 47 -3.50 6.90 15.20
C ALA A 47 -3.82 7.38 13.77
N ALA A 48 -3.58 8.68 13.49
CA ALA A 48 -3.75 9.23 12.16
C ALA A 48 -2.77 8.63 11.15
N ALA A 49 -1.53 8.35 11.58
CA ALA A 49 -0.52 7.69 10.75
C ALA A 49 -0.90 6.24 10.43
N ALA A 50 -1.32 5.46 11.45
CA ALA A 50 -1.76 4.08 11.29
C ALA A 50 -2.94 3.97 10.32
N GLN A 51 -3.96 4.83 10.48
CA GLN A 51 -5.10 4.85 9.58
C GLN A 51 -4.69 5.22 8.14
N SER A 52 -3.85 6.25 7.99
CA SER A 52 -3.40 6.67 6.65
C SER A 52 -2.59 5.58 5.94
N LEU A 53 -1.75 4.84 6.67
CA LEU A 53 -0.99 3.72 6.12
C LEU A 53 -1.89 2.56 5.75
N HIS A 54 -2.83 2.20 6.63
CA HIS A 54 -3.84 1.18 6.37
C HIS A 54 -4.62 1.48 5.07
N ASP A 55 -5.14 2.69 4.94
CA ASP A 55 -5.93 3.09 3.76
C ASP A 55 -5.09 3.01 2.46
N ARG A 56 -3.82 3.42 2.50
CA ARG A 56 -2.92 3.31 1.33
C ARG A 56 -2.64 1.86 0.95
N GLN A 57 -2.41 0.99 1.93
CA GLN A 57 -2.19 -0.43 1.70
C GLN A 57 -3.46 -1.09 1.12
N GLN A 58 -4.64 -0.78 1.65
CA GLN A 58 -5.91 -1.28 1.10
C GLN A 58 -6.15 -0.81 -0.33
N ASN A 59 -5.89 0.47 -0.64
CA ASN A 59 -5.98 0.97 -2.01
C ASN A 59 -5.03 0.24 -2.97
N PHE A 60 -3.80 -0.04 -2.52
CA PHE A 60 -2.86 -0.85 -3.29
C PHE A 60 -3.39 -2.27 -3.54
N PHE A 61 -3.86 -2.97 -2.51
CA PHE A 61 -4.41 -4.32 -2.67
C PHE A 61 -5.64 -4.35 -3.59
N SER A 62 -6.49 -3.33 -3.52
CA SER A 62 -7.64 -3.20 -4.42
C SER A 62 -7.21 -3.11 -5.87
N VAL A 63 -6.30 -2.18 -6.20
CA VAL A 63 -5.82 -1.96 -7.57
C VAL A 63 -4.99 -3.15 -8.07
N ALA A 64 -4.12 -3.71 -7.24
CA ALA A 64 -3.37 -4.92 -7.57
C ALA A 64 -4.32 -6.10 -7.86
N GLY A 65 -5.36 -6.26 -7.04
CA GLY A 65 -6.38 -7.29 -7.25
C GLY A 65 -7.20 -7.07 -8.53
N GLU A 66 -7.51 -5.83 -8.89
CA GLU A 66 -8.16 -5.52 -10.17
C GLU A 66 -7.31 -5.93 -11.37
N VAL A 67 -6.00 -5.65 -11.33
CA VAL A 67 -5.08 -6.03 -12.39
C VAL A 67 -4.88 -7.54 -12.44
N ALA A 68 -4.74 -8.20 -11.28
CA ALA A 68 -4.56 -9.64 -11.18
C ALA A 68 -5.75 -10.46 -11.71
N ARG A 69 -6.97 -9.88 -11.69
CA ARG A 69 -8.17 -10.52 -12.26
C ARG A 69 -8.28 -10.39 -13.78
N LYS A 70 -7.48 -9.52 -14.41
CA LYS A 70 -7.48 -9.39 -15.87
C LYS A 70 -6.81 -10.60 -16.51
N PRO A 71 -7.25 -11.04 -17.70
CA PRO A 71 -6.48 -11.96 -18.50
C PRO A 71 -5.07 -11.42 -18.73
N SER A 72 -4.06 -12.29 -18.68
CA SER A 72 -2.65 -11.86 -18.78
C SER A 72 -2.37 -11.05 -20.03
N GLY A 73 -2.99 -11.39 -21.18
CA GLY A 73 -2.86 -10.66 -22.45
C GLY A 73 -3.53 -9.27 -22.50
N GLU A 74 -4.39 -8.96 -21.52
CA GLU A 74 -5.10 -7.68 -21.40
C GLU A 74 -4.43 -6.72 -20.42
N VAL A 75 -3.39 -7.17 -19.71
CA VAL A 75 -2.61 -6.31 -18.80
C VAL A 75 -1.87 -5.27 -19.63
N THR A 76 -2.09 -3.99 -19.28
CA THR A 76 -1.56 -2.84 -20.02
C THR A 76 -0.50 -2.06 -19.24
N LYS A 77 0.25 -1.19 -19.93
CA LYS A 77 1.21 -0.27 -19.28
C LYS A 77 0.52 0.70 -18.32
N GLU A 78 -0.74 1.06 -18.57
CA GLU A 78 -1.53 1.91 -17.66
C GLU A 78 -1.92 1.17 -16.38
N ASP A 79 -2.11 -0.16 -16.45
CA ASP A 79 -2.30 -0.99 -15.27
C ASP A 79 -1.02 -1.05 -14.42
N ALA A 80 0.13 -1.24 -15.07
CA ALA A 80 1.43 -1.22 -14.40
C ALA A 80 1.70 0.12 -13.69
N LYS A 81 1.46 1.26 -14.37
CA LYS A 81 1.59 2.59 -13.76
C LYS A 81 0.66 2.80 -12.57
N ARG A 82 -0.58 2.31 -12.65
CA ARG A 82 -1.53 2.38 -11.53
C ARG A 82 -1.03 1.58 -10.34
N VAL A 83 -0.65 0.31 -10.54
CA VAL A 83 -0.08 -0.52 -9.47
C VAL A 83 1.14 0.15 -8.86
N GLN A 84 2.06 0.67 -9.69
CA GLN A 84 3.26 1.38 -9.24
C GLN A 84 2.93 2.58 -8.34
N HIS A 85 1.96 3.40 -8.74
CA HIS A 85 1.55 4.57 -7.97
C HIS A 85 1.06 4.18 -6.57
N PHE A 86 0.18 3.19 -6.48
CA PHE A 86 -0.37 2.77 -5.19
C PHE A 86 0.62 2.00 -4.35
N GLU A 87 1.47 1.17 -4.95
CA GLU A 87 2.53 0.42 -4.26
C GLU A 87 3.53 1.37 -3.59
N ALA A 88 3.99 2.40 -4.31
CA ALA A 88 4.91 3.40 -3.76
C ALA A 88 4.30 4.16 -2.57
N ARG A 89 2.98 4.42 -2.61
CA ARG A 89 2.27 5.07 -1.51
C ARG A 89 2.05 4.15 -0.31
N ALA A 90 1.82 2.86 -0.56
CA ALA A 90 1.63 1.85 0.47
C ALA A 90 2.92 1.57 1.26
N LEU A 91 4.05 1.48 0.56
CA LEU A 91 5.36 1.23 1.17
C LEU A 91 6.04 2.53 1.68
N GLY A 92 5.70 3.68 1.12
CA GLY A 92 6.26 4.97 1.54
C GLY A 92 7.70 5.21 1.09
N HIS A 93 8.24 4.38 0.19
CA HIS A 93 9.59 4.51 -0.36
C HIS A 93 9.62 4.14 -1.86
N PRO A 94 10.73 4.45 -2.56
CA PRO A 94 10.90 4.06 -3.97
C PRO A 94 10.86 2.53 -4.15
N LEU A 95 10.22 2.08 -5.21
CA LEU A 95 10.02 0.66 -5.50
C LEU A 95 11.28 0.03 -6.10
N GLY A 96 11.55 -1.21 -5.69
CA GLY A 96 12.65 -2.03 -6.22
C GLY A 96 12.27 -2.75 -7.52
N LYS A 97 13.25 -3.42 -8.12
CA LYS A 97 13.06 -4.23 -9.34
C LYS A 97 12.22 -5.50 -9.09
N ASP A 98 12.14 -5.94 -7.84
CA ASP A 98 11.36 -7.10 -7.41
C ASP A 98 9.96 -6.71 -6.92
N SER A 99 9.49 -5.50 -7.28
CA SER A 99 8.16 -5.00 -6.92
C SER A 99 7.07 -5.63 -7.80
N LEU A 100 5.84 -5.64 -7.30
CA LEU A 100 4.69 -6.14 -8.07
C LEU A 100 4.49 -5.29 -9.33
N SER A 101 4.64 -3.97 -9.22
CA SER A 101 4.54 -3.09 -10.38
C SER A 101 5.59 -3.36 -11.45
N ALA A 102 6.81 -3.79 -11.09
CA ALA A 102 7.83 -4.20 -12.05
C ALA A 102 7.41 -5.46 -12.80
N GLU A 103 6.81 -6.44 -12.13
CA GLU A 103 6.27 -7.64 -12.75
C GLU A 103 5.10 -7.31 -13.71
N VAL A 104 4.15 -6.49 -13.26
CA VAL A 104 3.02 -6.05 -14.10
C VAL A 104 3.51 -5.29 -15.33
N GLN A 105 4.54 -4.45 -15.17
CA GLN A 105 5.17 -3.74 -16.29
C GLN A 105 5.80 -4.71 -17.29
N HIS A 106 6.49 -5.75 -16.82
CA HIS A 106 7.09 -6.77 -17.68
C HIS A 106 6.02 -7.52 -18.50
N ILE A 107 4.91 -7.91 -17.88
CA ILE A 107 3.76 -8.54 -18.57
C ILE A 107 3.18 -7.58 -19.63
N ALA A 108 2.94 -6.32 -19.25
CA ALA A 108 2.40 -5.31 -20.16
C ALA A 108 3.32 -5.05 -21.37
N GLU A 109 4.63 -5.05 -21.17
CA GLU A 109 5.61 -4.91 -22.26
C GLU A 109 5.63 -6.12 -23.18
N HIS A 110 5.54 -7.33 -22.63
CA HIS A 110 5.41 -8.54 -23.42
C HIS A 110 4.14 -8.51 -24.30
N ASN A 111 3.00 -8.13 -23.73
CA ASN A 111 1.74 -8.01 -24.48
C ASN A 111 1.81 -6.96 -25.57
N ALA A 112 2.40 -5.80 -25.27
CA ALA A 112 2.57 -4.73 -26.26
C ALA A 112 3.45 -5.18 -27.45
N LYS A 113 4.48 -6.01 -27.19
CA LYS A 113 5.32 -6.59 -28.25
C LYS A 113 4.54 -7.58 -29.11
N MET A 114 3.80 -8.51 -28.50
CA MET A 114 3.02 -9.51 -29.23
C MET A 114 1.97 -8.85 -30.14
N ARG A 115 1.25 -7.85 -29.62
CA ARG A 115 0.24 -7.10 -30.39
C ARG A 115 0.81 -6.36 -31.59
N HIS A 116 2.08 -5.97 -31.56
CA HIS A 116 2.76 -5.33 -32.69
C HIS A 116 3.30 -6.32 -33.72
N ILE A 117 3.38 -7.62 -33.40
CA ILE A 117 3.86 -8.66 -34.34
C ILE A 117 2.69 -9.20 -35.18
N ASP A 118 1.47 -9.15 -34.65
CA ASP A 118 0.25 -9.63 -35.32
C ASP A 118 -0.39 -8.59 -36.29
N GLU A 119 0.21 -7.41 -36.45
CA GLU A 119 -0.24 -6.29 -37.31
C GLU A 119 0.68 -6.13 -38.55
#